data_AF-A0AA85ITN2-F1
#
_entry.id   AF-A0AA85ITN2-F1
#
_cell.length_a   1.000
_cell.length_b   1.000
_cell.length_c   1.000
_cell.angle_alpha   90.00
_cell.angle_beta   90.00
_cell.angle_gamma   90.00
#
_symmetry.space_group_name_H-M   'P 1'
#
loop_
_entity.id
_entity.type
_entity.pdbx_description
1 polymer ?
#
loop_
_entity_poly.entity_id
_entity_poly.type
_entity_poly.pdbx_seq_one_letter_code
_entity_poly.pdbx_strand_id
1 'polypeptide(L)'
;MFVTIYLTITGGCDEREGVLRPSNTMDESYSIAFIGDDMSFTANEVWGILRGLETMLQHIYSDDCGAKIIRKFIVQDSPRFPHRGLMLDTSKHFLTIGEIHKFIDAMAMVKMNVLHWHITDTESFPYVSSTYPELSDKGAYHPEVYVYQRNEIVDLLEYSRLRGIRIIPEFDTPAHTQSWGNGYPDVLTPCHTHDKEENQILGPVNPTNLTFIENLYHEILSVFSADNHIHLGGDDVDFTCWQSNPDITNFMQEKQFDTDYSQLENYYMEQLVEIVKSSSLESGTAMVPIVWQDVYDNGFRSDKEVIVQVHKSEGWKKSVEEITEAGFKVLISSCWNFSDVGVGDDWRAFYECGPWISKVVQRNRHW
;
A
#
# COMPACT_ATOMS: atom_id res chain seq x y z
N MET A 1 42.10 17.03 -7.89
CA MET A 1 42.07 15.56 -7.84
C MET A 1 40.67 15.15 -8.22
N PHE A 2 40.50 14.36 -9.27
CA PHE A 2 39.18 13.88 -9.69
C PHE A 2 38.97 12.49 -9.07
N VAL A 3 37.79 12.25 -8.50
CA VAL A 3 37.38 10.90 -8.07
C VAL A 3 36.62 10.28 -9.23
N THR A 4 37.06 9.13 -9.71
CA THR A 4 36.32 8.36 -10.71
C THR A 4 35.35 7.43 -10.01
N ILE A 5 34.08 7.43 -10.42
CA ILE A 5 33.04 6.55 -9.89
C ILE A 5 32.79 5.43 -10.90
N TYR A 6 32.90 4.19 -10.46
CA TYR A 6 32.61 3.00 -11.25
C TYR A 6 31.35 2.33 -10.71
N LEU A 7 30.37 2.07 -11.58
CA LEU A 7 29.14 1.35 -11.23
C LEU A 7 29.16 -0.01 -11.91
N THR A 8 29.03 -1.09 -11.13
CA THR A 8 28.96 -2.46 -11.62
C THR A 8 27.64 -3.09 -11.18
N ILE A 9 26.78 -3.44 -12.14
CA ILE A 9 25.55 -4.19 -11.92
C ILE A 9 25.76 -5.59 -12.48
N THR A 10 25.73 -6.62 -11.63
CA THR A 10 26.11 -7.99 -12.03
C THR A 10 24.96 -8.79 -12.62
N GLY A 11 23.71 -8.50 -12.24
CA GLY A 11 22.50 -9.15 -12.72
C GLY A 11 21.96 -8.61 -14.05
N GLY A 12 22.64 -7.62 -14.64
CA GLY A 12 22.19 -6.92 -15.83
C GLY A 12 21.23 -5.78 -15.53
N CYS A 13 21.19 -4.79 -16.43
CA CYS A 13 20.31 -3.62 -16.31
C CYS A 13 19.82 -3.12 -17.68
N ASP A 14 19.78 -4.00 -18.68
CA ASP A 14 19.47 -3.63 -20.05
C ASP A 14 17.96 -3.49 -20.28
N GLU A 15 17.45 -2.27 -20.16
CA GLU A 15 16.03 -1.98 -20.38
C GLU A 15 15.58 -2.14 -21.85
N ARG A 16 16.48 -2.46 -22.80
CA ARG A 16 16.09 -2.79 -24.18
C ARG A 16 15.32 -4.10 -24.27
N GLU A 17 15.47 -4.99 -23.29
CA GLU A 17 14.77 -6.29 -23.23
C GLU A 17 13.43 -6.20 -22.46
N GLY A 18 13.21 -5.11 -21.72
CA GLY A 18 12.01 -4.85 -20.94
C GLY A 18 12.26 -3.80 -19.87
N VAL A 19 11.23 -3.02 -19.52
CA VAL A 19 11.36 -2.00 -18.47
C VAL A 19 11.58 -2.67 -17.12
N LEU A 20 12.68 -2.33 -16.45
CA LEU A 20 12.96 -2.82 -15.11
C LEU A 20 12.06 -2.10 -14.10
N ARG A 21 11.37 -2.88 -13.28
CA ARG A 21 10.43 -2.38 -12.25
C ARG A 21 10.88 -2.89 -10.87
N PRO A 22 10.82 -2.05 -9.82
CA PRO A 22 11.05 -2.54 -8.47
C PRO A 22 9.95 -3.54 -8.11
N SER A 23 10.28 -4.55 -7.33
CA SER A 23 9.35 -5.59 -6.90
C SER A 23 9.62 -6.00 -5.44
N ASN A 24 8.76 -6.84 -4.87
CA ASN A 24 8.99 -7.38 -3.52
C ASN A 24 10.21 -8.31 -3.42
N THR A 25 10.74 -8.80 -4.54
CA THR A 25 11.92 -9.67 -4.61
C THR A 25 13.18 -8.96 -5.10
N MET A 26 13.13 -7.65 -5.32
CA MET A 26 14.25 -6.90 -5.88
C MET A 26 15.49 -6.94 -4.97
N ASP A 27 16.67 -7.01 -5.57
CA ASP A 27 17.93 -7.02 -4.81
C ASP A 27 18.45 -5.61 -4.56
N GLU A 28 18.35 -5.17 -3.31
CA GLU A 28 18.82 -3.86 -2.85
C GLU A 28 20.18 -3.92 -2.14
N SER A 29 20.87 -5.07 -2.18
CA SER A 29 22.20 -5.21 -1.60
C SER A 29 23.25 -4.48 -2.45
N TYR A 30 24.24 -3.88 -1.77
CA TYR A 30 25.30 -3.16 -2.44
C TYR A 30 26.61 -3.19 -1.64
N SER A 31 27.70 -2.94 -2.36
CA SER A 31 29.02 -2.71 -1.78
C SER A 31 29.61 -1.43 -2.35
N ILE A 32 30.20 -0.61 -1.50
CA ILE A 32 30.96 0.58 -1.88
C ILE A 32 32.39 0.40 -1.40
N ALA A 33 33.36 0.60 -2.29
CA ALA A 33 34.77 0.65 -1.93
C ALA A 33 35.37 1.95 -2.46
N PHE A 34 35.64 2.90 -1.56
CA PHE A 34 36.41 4.09 -1.88
C PHE A 34 37.84 3.93 -1.38
N ILE A 35 38.71 3.42 -2.26
CA ILE A 35 40.10 3.06 -1.97
C ILE A 35 41.01 3.79 -2.96
N GLY A 36 42.15 4.32 -2.51
CA GLY A 36 43.00 5.12 -3.41
C GLY A 36 42.26 6.38 -3.86
N ASP A 37 42.19 6.63 -5.18
CA ASP A 37 41.52 7.79 -5.76
C ASP A 37 40.21 7.43 -6.49
N ASP A 38 39.85 6.14 -6.50
CA ASP A 38 38.70 5.60 -7.23
C ASP A 38 37.64 5.06 -6.26
N MET A 39 36.36 5.26 -6.60
CA MET A 39 35.22 4.73 -5.86
C MET A 39 34.45 3.75 -6.72
N SER A 40 34.30 2.51 -6.25
CA SER A 40 33.52 1.47 -6.94
C SER A 40 32.25 1.13 -6.17
N PHE A 41 31.16 1.02 -6.90
CA PHE A 41 29.88 0.48 -6.47
C PHE A 41 29.65 -0.85 -7.18
N THR A 42 29.27 -1.85 -6.41
CA THR A 42 28.85 -3.15 -6.95
C THR A 42 27.52 -3.53 -6.33
N ALA A 43 26.54 -3.89 -7.17
CA ALA A 43 25.25 -4.41 -6.76
C ALA A 43 24.78 -5.49 -7.73
N ASN A 44 23.87 -6.36 -7.29
CA ASN A 44 23.28 -7.36 -8.16
C ASN A 44 22.27 -6.73 -9.13
N GLU A 45 21.42 -5.83 -8.62
CA GLU A 45 20.45 -5.09 -9.42
C GLU A 45 20.69 -3.57 -9.29
N VAL A 46 20.04 -2.80 -10.18
CA VAL A 46 20.12 -1.34 -10.18
C VAL A 46 19.65 -0.71 -8.86
N TRP A 47 18.74 -1.36 -8.14
CA TRP A 47 18.18 -0.86 -6.88
C TRP A 47 19.24 -0.76 -5.78
N GLY A 48 20.16 -1.73 -5.70
CA GLY A 48 21.31 -1.66 -4.80
C GLY A 48 22.22 -0.46 -5.11
N ILE A 49 22.41 -0.12 -6.39
CA ILE A 49 23.16 1.09 -6.77
C ILE A 49 22.45 2.34 -6.25
N LEU A 50 21.12 2.46 -6.39
CA LEU A 50 20.37 3.61 -5.86
C LEU A 50 20.56 3.75 -4.34
N ARG A 51 20.52 2.65 -3.59
CA ARG A 51 20.76 2.68 -2.13
C ARG A 51 22.20 3.07 -1.80
N GLY A 52 23.17 2.58 -2.57
CA GLY A 52 24.57 2.92 -2.42
C GLY A 52 24.85 4.39 -2.68
N LEU A 53 24.24 4.98 -3.72
CA LEU A 53 24.40 6.40 -4.02
C LEU A 53 23.92 7.28 -2.87
N GLU A 54 22.79 6.95 -2.24
CA GLU A 54 22.34 7.66 -1.03
C GLU A 54 23.34 7.53 0.12
N THR A 55 23.87 6.33 0.36
CA THR A 55 24.93 6.14 1.37
C THR A 55 26.18 6.96 1.07
N MET A 56 26.58 7.08 -0.20
CA MET A 56 27.69 7.96 -0.59
C MET A 56 27.38 9.43 -0.28
N LEU A 57 26.19 9.92 -0.62
CA LEU A 57 25.78 11.30 -0.33
C LEU A 57 25.86 11.61 1.16
N GLN A 58 25.47 10.67 2.03
CA GLN A 58 25.56 10.81 3.48
C GLN A 58 27.00 10.82 4.03
N HIS A 59 27.99 10.36 3.25
CA HIS A 59 29.41 10.45 3.62
C HIS A 59 30.08 11.76 3.18
N ILE A 60 29.38 12.61 2.41
CA ILE A 60 29.85 13.94 2.03
C ILE A 60 29.49 14.91 3.15
N TYR A 61 30.50 15.54 3.74
CA TYR A 61 30.32 16.59 4.75
C TYR A 61 31.11 17.85 4.37
N SER A 62 30.82 18.97 5.03
CA SER A 62 31.57 20.21 4.83
C SER A 62 32.56 20.38 5.96
N ASP A 63 33.79 20.83 5.66
CA ASP A 63 34.71 21.28 6.70
C ASP A 63 34.36 22.68 7.22
N ASP A 64 35.14 23.16 8.18
CA ASP A 64 34.98 24.49 8.79
C ASP A 64 35.10 25.64 7.78
N CYS A 65 35.70 25.40 6.60
CA CYS A 65 35.85 26.37 5.51
C CYS A 65 34.76 26.23 4.44
N GLY A 66 33.82 25.29 4.58
CA GLY A 66 32.75 25.01 3.62
C GLY A 66 33.17 24.14 2.44
N ALA A 67 34.39 23.60 2.42
CA ALA A 67 34.81 22.66 1.39
C ALA A 67 34.11 21.31 1.58
N LYS A 68 33.59 20.73 0.49
CA LYS A 68 32.97 19.40 0.51
C LYS A 68 34.05 18.33 0.57
N ILE A 69 33.98 17.48 1.59
CA ILE A 69 34.93 16.40 1.85
C ILE A 69 34.20 15.07 1.89
N ILE A 70 34.83 14.05 1.32
CA ILE A 70 34.44 12.65 1.47
C ILE A 70 35.69 11.86 1.88
N ARG A 71 35.59 11.09 2.97
CA ARG A 71 36.69 10.22 3.42
C ARG A 71 36.63 8.88 2.71
N LYS A 72 37.75 8.17 2.65
CA LYS A 72 37.79 6.78 2.15
C LYS A 72 37.02 5.87 3.12
N PHE A 73 36.18 5.00 2.59
CA PHE A 73 35.38 4.05 3.36
C PHE A 73 35.10 2.80 2.53
N ILE A 74 34.72 1.73 3.23
CA ILE A 74 34.23 0.48 2.64
C ILE A 74 32.91 0.15 3.34
N VAL A 75 31.87 -0.10 2.56
CA VAL A 75 30.53 -0.46 3.05
C VAL A 75 30.06 -1.71 2.31
N GLN A 76 29.43 -2.62 3.06
CA GLN A 76 28.61 -3.71 2.54
C GLN A 76 27.30 -3.65 3.28
N ASP A 77 26.19 -3.55 2.56
CA ASP A 77 24.89 -3.27 3.17
C ASP A 77 23.74 -3.91 2.37
N SER A 78 22.67 -4.23 3.07
CA SER A 78 21.45 -4.79 2.51
C SER A 78 20.27 -4.61 3.46
N PRO A 79 19.03 -4.49 2.95
CA PRO A 79 17.88 -4.30 3.81
C PRO A 79 17.58 -5.57 4.61
N ARG A 80 17.20 -5.38 5.88
CA ARG A 80 16.72 -6.48 6.73
C ARG A 80 15.36 -7.03 6.28
N PHE A 81 14.48 -6.15 5.80
CA PHE A 81 13.12 -6.49 5.35
C PHE A 81 12.89 -5.92 3.94
N PRO A 82 12.29 -6.69 3.02
CA PRO A 82 12.10 -6.28 1.64
C PRO A 82 10.95 -5.27 1.47
N HIS A 83 9.97 -5.25 2.37
CA HIS A 83 8.87 -4.28 2.35
C HIS A 83 9.12 -3.17 3.39
N ARG A 84 9.31 -1.92 2.94
CA ARG A 84 9.52 -0.74 3.79
C ARG A 84 8.62 0.41 3.31
N GLY A 85 7.42 0.45 3.87
CA GLY A 85 6.32 1.28 3.42
C GLY A 85 6.20 2.64 4.12
N LEU A 86 5.69 3.62 3.38
CA LEU A 86 5.04 4.83 3.90
C LEU A 86 3.62 4.89 3.33
N MET A 87 2.62 5.07 4.19
CA MET A 87 1.24 5.27 3.76
C MET A 87 0.94 6.76 3.62
N LEU A 88 0.37 7.17 2.49
CA LEU A 88 -0.20 8.50 2.28
C LEU A 88 -1.71 8.38 2.08
N ASP A 89 -2.47 9.10 2.91
CA ASP A 89 -3.91 9.27 2.77
C ASP A 89 -4.18 10.55 1.98
N THR A 90 -4.69 10.38 0.75
CA THR A 90 -5.05 11.50 -0.13
C THR A 90 -6.55 11.71 -0.25
N SER A 91 -7.34 10.96 0.52
CA SER A 91 -8.79 11.09 0.55
C SER A 91 -9.22 12.14 1.57
N LYS A 92 -8.74 12.01 2.81
CA LYS A 92 -9.12 12.89 3.91
C LYS A 92 -8.70 14.33 3.60
N HIS A 93 -7.51 14.48 3.03
CA HIS A 93 -7.03 15.72 2.43
C HIS A 93 -6.33 15.43 1.10
N PHE A 94 -6.66 16.18 0.06
CA PHE A 94 -5.99 16.04 -1.23
C PHE A 94 -4.52 16.50 -1.13
N LEU A 95 -3.60 15.68 -1.64
CA LEU A 95 -2.19 16.04 -1.84
C LEU A 95 -1.90 16.18 -3.33
N THR A 96 -1.28 17.28 -3.75
CA THR A 96 -0.87 17.43 -5.15
C THR A 96 0.22 16.41 -5.52
N ILE A 97 0.31 16.03 -6.80
CA ILE A 97 1.39 15.16 -7.30
C ILE A 97 2.78 15.71 -6.94
N GLY A 98 2.95 17.03 -6.97
CA GLY A 98 4.19 17.69 -6.56
C GLY A 98 4.52 17.52 -5.08
N GLU A 99 3.53 17.35 -4.20
CA GLU A 99 3.75 17.01 -2.79
C GLU A 99 4.07 15.53 -2.61
N ILE A 100 3.38 14.64 -3.33
CA ILE A 100 3.68 13.21 -3.32
C ILE A 100 5.12 12.96 -3.82
N HIS A 101 5.60 13.69 -4.84
CA HIS A 101 7.00 13.64 -5.28
C HIS A 101 7.98 13.97 -4.15
N LYS A 102 7.68 14.94 -3.29
CA LYS A 102 8.55 15.28 -2.14
C LYS A 102 8.62 14.13 -1.13
N PHE A 103 7.49 13.45 -0.89
CA PHE A 103 7.48 12.24 -0.06
C PHE A 103 8.32 11.13 -0.68
N ILE A 104 8.18 10.89 -1.98
CA ILE A 104 8.99 9.89 -2.71
C ILE A 104 10.49 10.22 -2.64
N ASP A 105 10.87 11.50 -2.78
CA ASP A 105 12.26 11.93 -2.61
C ASP A 105 12.76 11.69 -1.17
N ALA A 106 11.96 12.02 -0.16
CA ALA A 106 12.30 11.77 1.24
C ALA A 106 12.41 10.26 1.54
N MET A 107 11.50 9.45 1.01
CA MET A 107 11.52 7.99 1.10
C MET A 107 12.81 7.42 0.51
N ALA A 108 13.27 7.94 -0.64
CA ALA A 108 14.54 7.52 -1.24
C ALA A 108 15.73 7.83 -0.32
N MET A 109 15.76 9.01 0.31
CA MET A 109 16.82 9.41 1.26
C MET A 109 16.89 8.48 2.48
N VAL A 110 15.75 8.00 2.96
CA VAL A 110 15.67 7.05 4.09
C VAL A 110 15.56 5.58 3.65
N LYS A 111 15.80 5.30 2.36
CA LYS A 111 15.81 3.96 1.75
C LYS A 111 14.49 3.16 1.92
N MET A 112 13.36 3.84 2.04
CA MET A 112 12.02 3.22 1.88
C MET A 112 11.77 2.87 0.40
N ASN A 113 10.92 1.87 0.16
CA ASN A 113 10.73 1.30 -1.17
C ASN A 113 9.28 0.99 -1.55
N VAL A 114 8.32 1.29 -0.68
CA VAL A 114 6.88 1.13 -0.96
C VAL A 114 6.15 2.40 -0.56
N LEU A 115 5.45 3.01 -1.51
CA LEU A 115 4.41 3.99 -1.25
C LEU A 115 3.08 3.23 -1.21
N HIS A 116 2.51 3.10 -0.02
CA HIS A 116 1.14 2.64 0.16
C HIS A 116 0.25 3.87 -0.06
N TRP A 117 -0.43 3.90 -1.20
CA TRP A 117 -1.25 5.05 -1.56
C TRP A 117 -2.71 4.76 -1.23
N HIS A 118 -3.19 5.32 -0.12
CA HIS A 118 -4.59 5.30 0.27
C HIS A 118 -5.32 6.41 -0.48
N ILE A 119 -5.86 6.07 -1.65
CA ILE A 119 -6.25 7.05 -2.67
C ILE A 119 -7.62 7.65 -2.36
N THR A 120 -8.56 6.81 -1.92
CA THR A 120 -9.98 7.14 -1.73
C THR A 120 -10.45 6.67 -0.36
N ASP A 121 -11.42 7.38 0.23
CA ASP A 121 -12.10 7.02 1.49
C ASP A 121 -13.47 7.73 1.51
N THR A 122 -14.17 7.67 2.62
CA THR A 122 -15.39 8.39 3.01
C THR A 122 -15.42 9.83 2.52
N GLU A 123 -14.39 10.63 2.78
CA GLU A 123 -14.41 12.07 2.52
C GLU A 123 -14.24 12.44 1.05
N SER A 124 -13.41 11.73 0.28
CA SER A 124 -13.25 12.03 -1.14
C SER A 124 -12.83 10.86 -2.03
N PHE A 125 -13.22 10.98 -3.30
CA PHE A 125 -12.82 10.09 -4.39
C PHE A 125 -12.02 10.87 -5.45
N PRO A 126 -10.71 11.13 -5.25
CA PRO A 126 -9.92 11.93 -6.19
C PRO A 126 -9.45 11.15 -7.43
N TYR A 127 -9.51 9.82 -7.44
CA TYR A 127 -9.10 9.01 -8.58
C TYR A 127 -10.05 9.18 -9.78
N VAL A 128 -9.54 9.58 -10.95
CA VAL A 128 -10.37 9.69 -12.17
C VAL A 128 -10.48 8.34 -12.85
N SER A 129 -11.61 7.66 -12.63
CA SER A 129 -11.91 6.40 -13.31
C SER A 129 -12.43 6.65 -14.73
N SER A 130 -11.91 5.88 -15.69
CA SER A 130 -12.42 5.92 -17.08
C SER A 130 -13.70 5.11 -17.25
N THR A 131 -13.87 4.07 -16.44
CA THR A 131 -15.02 3.17 -16.43
C THR A 131 -16.19 3.80 -15.69
N TYR A 132 -15.90 4.52 -14.61
CA TYR A 132 -16.90 5.17 -13.75
C TYR A 132 -16.57 6.65 -13.48
N PRO A 133 -16.70 7.54 -14.49
CA PRO A 133 -16.30 8.96 -14.35
C PRO A 133 -17.02 9.72 -13.23
N GLU A 134 -18.26 9.34 -12.92
CA GLU A 134 -19.03 10.04 -11.89
C GLU A 134 -18.47 9.85 -10.47
N LEU A 135 -17.57 8.87 -10.25
CA LEU A 135 -16.89 8.67 -8.97
C LEU A 135 -16.09 9.92 -8.58
N SER A 136 -15.23 10.42 -9.47
CA SER A 136 -14.50 11.66 -9.20
C SER A 136 -15.34 12.91 -9.43
N ASP A 137 -16.24 12.91 -10.42
CA ASP A 137 -17.04 14.12 -10.74
C ASP A 137 -17.94 14.54 -9.58
N LYS A 138 -18.40 13.59 -8.76
CA LYS A 138 -19.29 13.83 -7.62
C LYS A 138 -18.68 13.46 -6.27
N GLY A 139 -17.64 12.64 -6.24
CA GLY A 139 -16.97 12.17 -5.01
C GLY A 139 -15.71 12.95 -4.65
N ALA A 140 -15.06 13.65 -5.58
CA ALA A 140 -13.88 14.46 -5.24
C ALA A 140 -14.25 15.79 -4.58
N TYR A 141 -13.31 16.40 -3.84
CA TYR A 141 -13.49 17.76 -3.31
C TYR A 141 -13.72 18.81 -4.39
N HIS A 142 -13.15 18.61 -5.58
CA HIS A 142 -13.43 19.38 -6.78
C HIS A 142 -13.17 18.50 -8.01
N PRO A 143 -14.11 18.38 -8.97
CA PRO A 143 -14.05 17.42 -10.09
C PRO A 143 -12.94 17.64 -11.12
N GLU A 144 -12.09 18.66 -10.94
CA GLU A 144 -11.07 19.05 -11.92
C GLU A 144 -9.75 19.44 -11.24
N VAL A 145 -9.84 20.10 -10.07
CA VAL A 145 -8.67 20.64 -9.37
C VAL A 145 -8.10 19.65 -8.36
N TYR A 146 -8.96 18.87 -7.69
CA TYR A 146 -8.57 17.95 -6.62
C TYR A 146 -8.83 16.51 -7.04
N VAL A 147 -8.29 16.16 -8.20
CA VAL A 147 -8.37 14.83 -8.79
C VAL A 147 -7.01 14.38 -9.31
N TYR A 148 -6.82 13.07 -9.44
CA TYR A 148 -5.65 12.44 -10.03
C TYR A 148 -5.98 11.91 -11.42
N GLN A 149 -5.50 12.59 -12.45
CA GLN A 149 -5.71 12.19 -13.83
C GLN A 149 -4.83 10.98 -14.19
N ARG A 150 -5.26 10.19 -15.16
CA ARG A 150 -4.54 8.97 -15.57
C ARG A 150 -3.08 9.23 -15.98
N ASN A 151 -2.81 10.32 -16.69
CA ASN A 151 -1.45 10.69 -17.08
C ASN A 151 -0.57 11.06 -15.86
N GLU A 152 -1.14 11.76 -14.88
CA GLU A 152 -0.45 12.10 -13.63
C GLU A 152 -0.06 10.85 -12.83
N ILE A 153 -0.95 9.87 -12.77
CA ILE A 153 -0.68 8.57 -12.13
C ILE A 153 0.45 7.83 -12.88
N VAL A 154 0.43 7.82 -14.22
CA VAL A 154 1.50 7.20 -15.03
C VAL A 154 2.84 7.87 -14.78
N ASP A 155 2.87 9.20 -14.75
CA ASP A 155 4.09 9.98 -14.47
C ASP A 155 4.60 9.72 -13.04
N LEU A 156 3.70 9.61 -12.06
CA LEU A 156 4.03 9.31 -10.67
C LEU A 156 4.60 7.89 -10.50
N LEU A 157 4.05 6.91 -11.22
CA LEU A 157 4.57 5.53 -11.26
C LEU A 157 6.01 5.51 -11.78
N GLU A 158 6.31 6.26 -12.85
CA GLU A 158 7.67 6.37 -13.38
C GLU A 158 8.60 7.13 -12.42
N TYR A 159 8.12 8.23 -11.83
CA TYR A 159 8.90 9.01 -10.86
C TYR A 159 9.35 8.16 -9.66
N SER A 160 8.46 7.29 -9.18
CA SER A 160 8.72 6.33 -8.10
C SER A 160 9.67 5.21 -8.56
N ARG A 161 9.46 4.67 -9.77
CA ARG A 161 10.31 3.64 -10.37
C ARG A 161 11.78 4.08 -10.44
N LEU A 162 12.04 5.32 -10.88
CA LEU A 162 13.40 5.88 -10.97
C LEU A 162 14.14 5.97 -9.62
N ARG A 163 13.42 5.80 -8.51
CA ARG A 163 13.96 5.77 -7.14
C ARG A 163 13.88 4.38 -6.50
N GLY A 164 13.47 3.36 -7.25
CA GLY A 164 13.25 2.01 -6.75
C GLY A 164 12.15 1.99 -5.69
N ILE A 165 11.10 2.77 -5.88
CA ILE A 165 9.92 2.82 -5.00
C ILE A 165 8.73 2.24 -5.77
N ARG A 166 8.07 1.26 -5.17
CA ARG A 166 6.85 0.63 -5.62
C ARG A 166 5.65 1.47 -5.18
N ILE A 167 4.59 1.53 -5.96
CA ILE A 167 3.31 2.11 -5.52
C ILE A 167 2.31 0.97 -5.38
N ILE A 168 1.77 0.81 -4.18
CA ILE A 168 0.68 -0.13 -3.90
C ILE A 168 -0.58 0.72 -3.67
N PRO A 169 -1.54 0.71 -4.61
CA PRO A 169 -2.78 1.45 -4.42
C PRO A 169 -3.67 0.74 -3.40
N GLU A 170 -4.42 1.54 -2.66
CA GLU A 170 -5.54 1.09 -1.84
C GLU A 170 -6.82 1.78 -2.28
N PHE A 171 -7.81 0.95 -2.56
CA PHE A 171 -9.21 1.31 -2.71
C PHE A 171 -9.96 0.49 -1.67
N ASP A 172 -10.17 1.08 -0.50
CA ASP A 172 -10.70 0.38 0.66
C ASP A 172 -12.18 0.08 0.49
N THR A 173 -12.56 -1.18 0.69
CA THR A 173 -13.94 -1.67 0.66
C THR A 173 -14.09 -2.84 1.64
N PRO A 174 -15.30 -3.10 2.21
CA PRO A 174 -16.58 -2.48 1.90
C PRO A 174 -16.89 -1.20 2.69
N ALA A 175 -16.16 -0.91 3.78
CA ALA A 175 -16.25 0.34 4.52
C ALA A 175 -15.58 1.49 3.75
N HIS A 176 -15.47 2.68 4.37
CA HIS A 176 -14.69 3.79 3.81
C HIS A 176 -15.07 4.24 2.39
N THR A 177 -16.35 4.08 2.01
CA THR A 177 -16.82 4.20 0.63
C THR A 177 -17.89 5.27 0.40
N GLN A 178 -18.15 6.15 1.38
CA GLN A 178 -19.22 7.15 1.26
C GLN A 178 -19.06 8.07 0.04
N SER A 179 -17.84 8.49 -0.28
CA SER A 179 -17.57 9.32 -1.48
C SER A 179 -17.92 8.62 -2.79
N TRP A 180 -17.95 7.29 -2.83
CA TRP A 180 -18.27 6.49 -4.01
C TRP A 180 -19.77 6.59 -4.32
N GLY A 181 -20.59 6.59 -3.26
CA GLY A 181 -22.06 6.71 -3.35
C GLY A 181 -22.55 8.05 -3.88
N ASN A 182 -21.72 9.11 -3.85
CA ASN A 182 -22.06 10.40 -4.47
C ASN A 182 -22.18 10.29 -5.99
N GLY A 183 -21.34 9.46 -6.61
CA GLY A 183 -21.36 9.13 -8.03
C GLY A 183 -22.41 8.06 -8.35
N TYR A 184 -22.30 6.94 -7.64
CA TYR A 184 -23.04 5.71 -7.92
C TYR A 184 -23.70 5.20 -6.64
N PRO A 185 -24.86 5.75 -6.22
CA PRO A 185 -25.47 5.40 -4.93
C PRO A 185 -25.81 3.92 -4.79
N ASP A 186 -26.14 3.25 -5.90
CA ASP A 186 -26.51 1.83 -5.94
C ASP A 186 -25.35 0.88 -5.58
N VAL A 187 -24.10 1.36 -5.54
CA VAL A 187 -22.95 0.57 -5.07
C VAL A 187 -22.96 0.37 -3.56
N LEU A 188 -23.58 1.28 -2.81
CA LEU A 188 -23.65 1.25 -1.35
C LEU A 188 -24.99 0.68 -0.89
N THR A 189 -25.02 0.23 0.36
CA THR A 189 -26.26 -0.32 0.95
C THR A 189 -27.12 0.82 1.52
N PRO A 190 -28.39 0.97 1.12
CA PRO A 190 -29.32 1.87 1.80
C PRO A 190 -29.60 1.36 3.21
N CYS A 191 -29.37 2.20 4.23
CA CYS A 191 -29.70 1.90 5.61
C CYS A 191 -31.19 2.17 5.86
N HIS A 192 -31.85 1.28 6.58
CA HIS A 192 -33.26 1.44 6.96
C HIS A 192 -33.36 1.88 8.42
N THR A 193 -34.00 3.02 8.67
CA THR A 193 -34.34 3.43 10.05
C THR A 193 -35.80 3.14 10.32
N HIS A 194 -36.15 2.84 11.58
CA HIS A 194 -37.50 2.42 11.97
C HIS A 194 -38.63 3.42 11.62
N ASP A 195 -38.32 4.68 11.29
CA ASP A 195 -39.35 5.73 11.15
C ASP A 195 -39.31 6.58 9.87
N LYS A 196 -38.30 6.46 8.97
CA LYS A 196 -38.28 7.25 7.71
C LYS A 196 -37.56 6.56 6.56
N GLU A 197 -38.26 6.40 5.44
CA GLU A 197 -37.70 6.11 4.10
C GLU A 197 -37.02 7.34 3.45
N GLU A 198 -37.11 8.53 4.06
CA GLU A 198 -36.90 9.81 3.35
C GLU A 198 -35.48 10.37 3.35
N ASN A 199 -34.53 9.82 4.13
CA ASN A 199 -33.12 10.18 4.03
C ASN A 199 -32.31 8.91 3.83
N GLN A 200 -31.95 8.60 2.58
CA GLN A 200 -31.14 7.44 2.20
C GLN A 200 -29.72 7.59 2.74
N ILE A 201 -29.53 7.29 4.03
CA ILE A 201 -28.20 7.07 4.59
C ILE A 201 -27.65 5.84 3.90
N LEU A 202 -26.48 5.96 3.29
CA LEU A 202 -25.79 4.84 2.66
C LEU A 202 -24.77 4.28 3.66
N GLY A 203 -24.60 2.97 3.67
CA GLY A 203 -23.62 2.26 4.49
C GLY A 203 -22.51 1.65 3.64
N PRO A 204 -21.93 0.51 4.07
CA PRO A 204 -20.90 -0.19 3.30
C PRO A 204 -21.39 -0.62 1.92
N VAL A 205 -20.44 -0.94 1.04
CA VAL A 205 -20.69 -1.53 -0.29
C VAL A 205 -21.71 -2.66 -0.19
N ASN A 206 -22.64 -2.71 -1.15
CA ASN A 206 -23.66 -3.75 -1.21
C ASN A 206 -23.03 -5.10 -1.60
N PRO A 207 -22.94 -6.08 -0.69
CA PRO A 207 -22.25 -7.35 -0.95
C PRO A 207 -23.04 -8.30 -1.87
N THR A 208 -24.26 -7.95 -2.26
CA THR A 208 -25.13 -8.79 -3.11
C THR A 208 -24.92 -8.59 -4.60
N ASN A 209 -24.26 -7.50 -5.02
CA ASN A 209 -23.95 -7.22 -6.42
C ASN A 209 -22.56 -6.62 -6.58
N LEU A 210 -21.63 -7.44 -7.09
CA LEU A 210 -20.21 -7.08 -7.22
C LEU A 210 -19.81 -6.65 -8.63
N THR A 211 -20.76 -6.54 -9.58
CA THR A 211 -20.46 -6.18 -10.98
C THR A 211 -19.73 -4.85 -11.08
N PHE A 212 -20.11 -3.87 -10.25
CA PHE A 212 -19.45 -2.58 -10.19
C PHE A 212 -18.01 -2.70 -9.71
N ILE A 213 -17.82 -3.44 -8.61
CA ILE A 213 -16.52 -3.68 -7.98
C ILE A 213 -15.60 -4.41 -8.96
N GLU A 214 -16.07 -5.48 -9.60
CA GLU A 214 -15.34 -6.23 -10.61
C GLU A 214 -14.80 -5.33 -11.73
N ASN A 215 -15.67 -4.55 -12.38
CA ASN A 215 -15.29 -3.65 -13.46
C ASN A 215 -14.31 -2.57 -13.01
N LEU A 216 -14.50 -2.00 -11.82
CA LEU A 216 -13.59 -0.98 -11.29
C LEU A 216 -12.21 -1.57 -10.98
N TYR A 217 -12.14 -2.75 -10.37
CA TYR A 217 -10.86 -3.40 -10.08
C TYR A 217 -10.13 -3.86 -11.34
N HIS A 218 -10.85 -4.28 -12.40
CA HIS A 218 -10.21 -4.52 -13.70
C HIS A 218 -9.46 -3.28 -14.23
N GLU A 219 -10.07 -2.10 -14.09
CA GLU A 219 -9.41 -0.84 -14.45
C GLU A 219 -8.21 -0.56 -13.54
N ILE A 220 -8.40 -0.62 -12.21
CA ILE A 220 -7.33 -0.33 -11.23
C ILE A 220 -6.12 -1.23 -11.49
N LEU A 221 -6.32 -2.52 -11.71
CA LEU A 221 -5.26 -3.48 -11.98
C LEU A 221 -4.52 -3.19 -13.30
N SER A 222 -5.24 -2.73 -14.33
CA SER A 222 -4.62 -2.24 -15.57
C SER A 222 -3.78 -0.97 -15.33
N VAL A 223 -4.31 -0.05 -14.52
CA VAL A 223 -3.71 1.24 -14.20
C VAL A 223 -2.41 1.09 -13.41
N PHE A 224 -2.44 0.24 -12.38
CA PHE A 224 -1.36 -0.01 -11.44
C PHE A 224 -0.61 -1.32 -11.70
N SER A 225 -0.58 -1.77 -12.96
CA SER A 225 0.11 -2.99 -13.43
C SER A 225 1.65 -2.98 -13.26
N ALA A 226 2.21 -1.93 -12.67
CA ALA A 226 3.64 -1.84 -12.37
C ALA A 226 4.07 -2.63 -11.15
N ASP A 227 3.11 -2.96 -10.27
CA ASP A 227 3.31 -3.79 -9.09
C ASP A 227 2.31 -4.95 -9.11
N ASN A 228 2.67 -6.06 -8.48
CA ASN A 228 1.77 -7.21 -8.35
C ASN A 228 1.04 -7.25 -7.01
N HIS A 229 1.04 -6.16 -6.24
CA HIS A 229 0.29 -6.04 -4.98
C HIS A 229 -0.76 -4.95 -5.09
N ILE A 230 -1.88 -5.17 -4.42
CA ILE A 230 -2.98 -4.20 -4.27
C ILE A 230 -3.51 -4.32 -2.85
N HIS A 231 -3.76 -3.20 -2.19
CA HIS A 231 -4.41 -3.20 -0.89
C HIS A 231 -5.92 -3.11 -1.08
N LEU A 232 -6.67 -4.05 -0.51
CA LEU A 232 -8.12 -4.13 -0.63
C LEU A 232 -8.86 -3.44 0.53
N GLY A 233 -8.10 -3.02 1.54
CA GLY A 233 -8.64 -2.44 2.76
C GLY A 233 -9.32 -3.48 3.64
N GLY A 234 -10.59 -3.24 3.98
CA GLY A 234 -11.44 -4.14 4.75
C GLY A 234 -11.34 -3.92 6.26
N ASP A 235 -11.05 -2.70 6.71
CA ASP A 235 -11.13 -2.30 8.11
C ASP A 235 -12.44 -1.61 8.48
N ASP A 236 -12.71 -1.54 9.79
CA ASP A 236 -13.75 -0.73 10.42
C ASP A 236 -15.17 -0.84 9.81
N VAL A 237 -15.54 -2.03 9.32
CA VAL A 237 -16.87 -2.30 8.77
C VAL A 237 -17.97 -2.25 9.85
N ASP A 238 -18.83 -1.25 9.79
CA ASP A 238 -20.04 -1.17 10.62
C ASP A 238 -21.20 -1.98 10.01
N PHE A 239 -21.54 -3.10 10.64
CA PHE A 239 -22.61 -3.98 10.19
C PHE A 239 -24.03 -3.44 10.44
N THR A 240 -24.20 -2.34 11.18
CA THR A 240 -25.53 -1.83 11.58
C THR A 240 -26.40 -1.51 10.35
N CYS A 241 -25.81 -0.95 9.30
CA CYS A 241 -26.55 -0.64 8.08
C CYS A 241 -27.01 -1.91 7.34
N TRP A 242 -26.11 -2.89 7.18
CA TRP A 242 -26.45 -4.20 6.61
C TRP A 242 -27.55 -4.91 7.42
N GLN A 243 -27.47 -4.87 8.75
CA GLN A 243 -28.48 -5.41 9.65
C GLN A 243 -29.86 -4.78 9.49
N SER A 244 -29.90 -3.50 9.13
CA SER A 244 -31.15 -2.79 8.94
C SER A 244 -31.83 -3.11 7.61
N ASN A 245 -31.07 -3.53 6.59
CA ASN A 245 -31.55 -3.66 5.22
C ASN A 245 -32.22 -5.04 4.99
N PRO A 246 -33.51 -5.09 4.59
CA PRO A 246 -34.22 -6.36 4.35
C PRO A 246 -33.64 -7.21 3.22
N ASP A 247 -33.13 -6.59 2.15
CA ASP A 247 -32.55 -7.33 1.02
C ASP A 247 -31.26 -8.02 1.43
N ILE A 248 -30.43 -7.34 2.23
CA ILE A 248 -29.22 -7.94 2.84
C ILE A 248 -29.60 -9.06 3.81
N THR A 249 -30.59 -8.84 4.68
CA THR A 249 -31.04 -9.87 5.63
C THR A 249 -31.61 -11.11 4.91
N ASN A 250 -32.29 -10.93 3.79
CA ASN A 250 -32.76 -12.04 2.95
C ASN A 250 -31.58 -12.79 2.31
N PHE A 251 -30.59 -12.08 1.79
CA PHE A 251 -29.38 -12.68 1.24
C PHE A 251 -28.60 -13.48 2.30
N MET A 252 -28.51 -12.98 3.53
CA MET A 252 -27.92 -13.70 4.67
C MET A 252 -28.60 -15.05 4.91
N GLN A 253 -29.93 -15.11 4.82
CA GLN A 253 -30.69 -16.35 4.97
C GLN A 253 -30.44 -17.32 3.81
N GLU A 254 -30.39 -16.82 2.58
CA GLU A 254 -30.09 -17.62 1.38
C GLU A 254 -28.70 -18.25 1.45
N LYS A 255 -27.71 -17.50 1.96
CA LYS A 255 -26.32 -17.94 2.15
C LYS A 255 -26.08 -18.74 3.42
N GLN A 256 -27.08 -18.84 4.31
CA GLN A 256 -26.98 -19.54 5.59
C GLN A 256 -25.95 -18.92 6.55
N PHE A 257 -25.80 -17.60 6.52
CA PHE A 257 -24.93 -16.84 7.43
C PHE A 257 -25.63 -16.45 8.75
N ASP A 258 -26.90 -16.84 8.91
CA ASP A 258 -27.74 -16.52 10.07
C ASP A 258 -27.74 -15.02 10.40
N THR A 259 -27.35 -14.63 11.62
CA THR A 259 -27.28 -13.24 12.08
C THR A 259 -25.84 -12.75 12.28
N ASP A 260 -24.86 -13.47 11.74
CA ASP A 260 -23.43 -13.19 11.92
C ASP A 260 -22.86 -12.45 10.70
N TYR A 261 -22.90 -11.12 10.76
CA TYR A 261 -22.53 -10.27 9.63
C TYR A 261 -21.03 -10.27 9.31
N SER A 262 -20.18 -10.81 10.20
CA SER A 262 -18.78 -11.08 9.88
C SER A 262 -18.64 -12.14 8.77
N GLN A 263 -19.59 -13.09 8.66
CA GLN A 263 -19.62 -14.03 7.55
C GLN A 263 -19.98 -13.37 6.21
N LEU A 264 -20.80 -12.31 6.23
CA LEU A 264 -21.10 -11.52 5.03
C LEU A 264 -19.89 -10.74 4.56
N GLU A 265 -19.17 -10.11 5.48
CA GLU A 265 -17.92 -9.43 5.19
C GLU A 265 -16.87 -10.41 4.65
N ASN A 266 -16.71 -11.58 5.29
CA ASN A 266 -15.82 -12.62 4.78
C ASN A 266 -16.21 -13.06 3.36
N TYR A 267 -17.50 -13.27 3.10
CA TYR A 267 -17.99 -13.59 1.76
C TYR A 267 -17.62 -12.49 0.76
N TYR A 268 -17.86 -11.22 1.09
CA TYR A 268 -17.47 -10.09 0.25
C TYR A 268 -15.96 -10.09 -0.05
N MET A 269 -15.12 -10.22 0.98
CA MET A 269 -13.66 -10.22 0.83
C MET A 269 -13.17 -11.43 0.03
N GLU A 270 -13.79 -12.61 0.20
CA GLU A 270 -13.50 -13.79 -0.62
C GLU A 270 -13.80 -13.56 -2.10
N GLN A 271 -14.94 -12.96 -2.42
CA GLN A 271 -15.26 -12.61 -3.81
C GLN A 271 -14.31 -11.55 -4.36
N LEU A 272 -13.95 -10.53 -3.58
CA LEU A 272 -13.02 -9.49 -4.02
C LEU A 272 -11.61 -10.04 -4.28
N VAL A 273 -11.12 -10.91 -3.41
CA VAL A 273 -9.84 -11.63 -3.61
C VAL A 273 -9.88 -12.46 -4.90
N GLU A 274 -10.99 -13.17 -5.16
CA GLU A 274 -11.17 -13.95 -6.39
C GLU A 274 -11.24 -13.06 -7.64
N ILE A 275 -11.94 -11.93 -7.59
CA ILE A 275 -11.99 -10.94 -8.68
C ILE A 275 -10.57 -10.47 -9.02
N VAL A 276 -9.78 -10.10 -8.02
CA VAL A 276 -8.42 -9.60 -8.22
C VAL A 276 -7.50 -10.69 -8.77
N LYS A 277 -7.58 -11.91 -8.24
CA LYS A 277 -6.74 -13.03 -8.70
C LYS A 277 -7.13 -13.53 -10.09
N SER A 278 -8.42 -13.62 -10.41
CA SER A 278 -8.88 -14.03 -11.74
C SER A 278 -8.50 -13.01 -12.83
N SER A 279 -8.70 -11.72 -12.58
CA SER A 279 -8.26 -10.62 -13.45
C SER A 279 -6.76 -10.65 -13.73
N SER A 280 -5.98 -11.10 -12.74
CA SER A 280 -4.52 -11.19 -12.82
C SER A 280 -4.03 -12.26 -13.79
N LEU A 281 -4.78 -13.35 -13.96
CA LEU A 281 -4.44 -14.44 -14.90
C LEU A 281 -4.54 -13.97 -16.36
N GLU A 282 -5.44 -13.04 -16.67
CA GLU A 282 -5.59 -12.47 -18.01
C GLU A 282 -4.41 -11.55 -18.39
N SER A 283 -3.88 -10.82 -17.39
CA SER A 283 -2.74 -9.92 -17.58
C SER A 283 -1.37 -10.62 -17.49
N GLY A 284 -1.33 -11.89 -17.09
CA GLY A 284 -0.11 -12.70 -16.96
C GLY A 284 0.74 -12.37 -15.73
N THR A 285 0.27 -11.50 -14.83
CA THR A 285 0.94 -11.13 -13.58
C THR A 285 0.09 -11.57 -12.41
N ALA A 286 0.52 -12.55 -11.62
CA ALA A 286 -0.24 -13.00 -10.45
C ALA A 286 -0.29 -11.90 -9.37
N MET A 287 -1.49 -11.39 -9.09
CA MET A 287 -1.72 -10.39 -8.06
C MET A 287 -1.72 -11.00 -6.65
N VAL A 288 -1.15 -10.27 -5.70
CA VAL A 288 -1.08 -10.61 -4.27
C VAL A 288 -1.86 -9.56 -3.48
N PRO A 289 -3.08 -9.86 -3.03
CA PRO A 289 -3.85 -8.93 -2.22
C PRO A 289 -3.23 -8.69 -0.84
N ILE A 290 -3.36 -7.46 -0.36
CA ILE A 290 -3.08 -7.06 1.02
C ILE A 290 -4.40 -6.61 1.64
N VAL A 291 -4.66 -7.01 2.88
CA VAL A 291 -5.87 -6.62 3.64
C VAL A 291 -5.46 -6.12 5.01
N TRP A 292 -6.27 -5.25 5.61
CA TRP A 292 -6.12 -4.90 7.02
C TRP A 292 -6.42 -6.09 7.92
N GLN A 293 -5.95 -6.03 9.18
CA GLN A 293 -6.11 -7.15 10.12
C GLN A 293 -7.56 -7.54 10.41
N ASP A 294 -8.50 -6.61 10.25
CA ASP A 294 -9.92 -6.81 10.54
C ASP A 294 -10.52 -7.95 9.73
N VAL A 295 -10.16 -8.05 8.45
CA VAL A 295 -10.52 -9.18 7.59
C VAL A 295 -10.08 -10.52 8.20
N TYR A 296 -8.87 -10.58 8.77
CA TYR A 296 -8.41 -11.78 9.48
C TYR A 296 -9.11 -11.96 10.83
N ASP A 297 -9.29 -10.89 11.61
CA ASP A 297 -9.95 -10.96 12.92
C ASP A 297 -11.41 -11.45 12.79
N ASN A 298 -12.07 -11.09 11.69
CA ASN A 298 -13.47 -11.42 11.40
C ASN A 298 -13.67 -12.79 10.72
N GLY A 299 -12.60 -13.53 10.43
CA GLY A 299 -12.66 -14.96 10.11
C GLY A 299 -12.16 -15.39 8.73
N PHE A 300 -11.65 -14.47 7.90
CA PHE A 300 -11.13 -14.81 6.57
C PHE A 300 -9.95 -15.80 6.64
N ARG A 301 -10.10 -17.00 6.09
CA ARG A 301 -9.04 -18.04 6.12
C ARG A 301 -8.82 -18.75 4.79
N SER A 302 -9.58 -18.41 3.75
CA SER A 302 -9.69 -19.14 2.48
C SER A 302 -8.42 -19.10 1.63
N ASP A 303 -7.64 -18.01 1.72
CA ASP A 303 -6.45 -17.82 0.87
C ASP A 303 -5.22 -17.37 1.66
N LYS A 304 -4.19 -18.22 1.73
CA LYS A 304 -2.97 -17.96 2.50
C LYS A 304 -1.93 -17.11 1.77
N GLU A 305 -2.12 -16.82 0.48
CA GLU A 305 -1.24 -15.92 -0.25
C GLU A 305 -1.55 -14.46 0.04
N VAL A 306 -2.76 -14.16 0.53
CA VAL A 306 -3.13 -12.83 1.01
C VAL A 306 -2.19 -12.41 2.13
N ILE A 307 -1.74 -11.15 2.09
CA ILE A 307 -0.91 -10.55 3.13
C ILE A 307 -1.82 -9.80 4.09
N VAL A 308 -1.63 -10.00 5.40
CA VAL A 308 -2.40 -9.31 6.43
C VAL A 308 -1.57 -8.17 7.04
N GLN A 309 -2.10 -6.95 7.05
CA GLN A 309 -1.46 -5.78 7.62
C GLN A 309 -2.01 -5.49 9.01
N VAL A 310 -1.18 -5.71 10.04
CA VAL A 310 -1.54 -5.49 11.46
C VAL A 310 -1.39 -4.01 11.79
N HIS A 311 -2.49 -3.39 12.21
CA HIS A 311 -2.60 -1.93 12.44
C HIS A 311 -3.09 -1.55 13.84
N LYS A 312 -3.84 -2.42 14.53
CA LYS A 312 -4.32 -2.13 15.88
C LYS A 312 -3.15 -2.11 16.86
N SER A 313 -3.02 -1.06 17.66
CA SER A 313 -1.88 -0.88 18.57
C SER A 313 -1.93 -1.82 19.79
N GLU A 314 -3.12 -2.20 20.24
CA GLU A 314 -3.26 -3.14 21.36
C GLU A 314 -3.04 -4.58 20.87
N GLY A 315 -2.23 -5.34 21.60
CA GLY A 315 -2.06 -6.77 21.34
C GLY A 315 -1.32 -7.14 20.05
N TRP A 316 -0.83 -6.17 19.25
CA TRP A 316 -0.29 -6.42 17.90
C TRP A 316 0.75 -7.53 17.80
N LYS A 317 1.63 -7.68 18.81
CA LYS A 317 2.65 -8.75 18.81
C LYS A 317 2.03 -10.13 18.80
N LYS A 318 0.95 -10.31 19.57
CA LYS A 318 0.20 -11.56 19.62
C LYS A 318 -0.54 -11.80 18.31
N SER A 319 -1.17 -10.77 17.73
CA SER A 319 -1.80 -10.87 16.42
C SER A 319 -0.81 -11.30 15.33
N VAL A 320 0.39 -10.70 15.31
CA VAL A 320 1.46 -11.11 14.38
C VAL A 320 1.82 -12.59 14.57
N GLU A 321 1.97 -13.06 15.81
CA GLU A 321 2.25 -14.47 16.10
C GLU A 321 1.12 -15.39 15.61
N GLU A 322 -0.13 -15.08 15.94
CA GLU A 322 -1.30 -15.88 15.55
C GLU A 322 -1.50 -15.93 14.02
N ILE A 323 -1.37 -14.79 13.34
CA ILE A 323 -1.53 -14.70 11.88
C ILE A 323 -0.41 -15.46 11.15
N THR A 324 0.83 -15.32 11.61
CA THR A 324 1.97 -16.05 11.02
C THR A 324 1.92 -17.56 11.33
N GLU A 325 1.49 -17.97 12.52
CA GLU A 325 1.24 -19.39 12.85
C GLU A 325 0.11 -19.99 12.00
N ALA A 326 -0.89 -19.18 11.63
CA ALA A 326 -1.94 -19.56 10.69
C ALA A 326 -1.49 -19.63 9.22
N GLY A 327 -0.21 -19.34 8.94
CA GLY A 327 0.43 -19.49 7.63
C GLY A 327 0.36 -18.28 6.70
N PHE A 328 -0.10 -17.13 7.20
CA PHE A 328 -0.15 -15.89 6.41
C PHE A 328 1.16 -15.11 6.48
N LYS A 329 1.42 -14.32 5.44
CA LYS A 329 2.42 -13.26 5.47
C LYS A 329 1.84 -12.03 6.18
N VAL A 330 2.72 -11.27 6.85
CA VAL A 330 2.29 -10.15 7.70
C VAL A 330 3.09 -8.89 7.41
N LEU A 331 2.38 -7.77 7.28
CA LEU A 331 2.92 -6.41 7.40
C LEU A 331 2.57 -5.85 8.78
N ILE A 332 3.43 -5.00 9.33
CA ILE A 332 3.25 -4.41 10.66
C ILE A 332 3.23 -2.90 10.50
N SER A 333 2.18 -2.27 11.01
CA SER A 333 2.01 -0.81 11.05
C SER A 333 1.56 -0.31 12.43
N SER A 334 1.13 -1.22 13.33
CA SER A 334 0.51 -0.93 14.63
C SER A 334 1.20 0.04 15.58
N CYS A 335 2.51 0.25 15.43
CA CYS A 335 3.28 1.14 16.28
C CYS A 335 3.92 2.30 15.52
N TRP A 336 3.59 2.48 14.25
CA TRP A 336 4.08 3.56 13.38
C TRP A 336 2.93 4.42 12.85
N ASN A 337 1.97 4.72 13.72
CA ASN A 337 0.88 5.65 13.40
C ASN A 337 1.36 7.09 13.61
N PHE A 338 1.68 7.77 12.51
CA PHE A 338 2.14 9.16 12.50
C PHE A 338 1.01 10.19 12.63
N SER A 339 -0.24 9.76 12.77
CA SER A 339 -1.37 10.66 13.05
C SER A 339 -1.55 10.90 14.56
N ASP A 340 -1.05 9.99 15.40
CA ASP A 340 -1.12 10.08 16.87
C ASP A 340 0.24 10.51 17.44
N VAL A 341 0.72 11.68 17.01
CA VAL A 341 2.02 12.23 17.39
C VAL A 341 1.92 12.83 18.79
N GLY A 342 2.79 12.39 19.69
CA GLY A 342 2.87 12.89 21.05
C GLY A 342 3.60 14.24 21.14
N VAL A 343 3.68 14.80 22.34
CA VAL A 343 4.56 15.96 22.60
C VAL A 343 5.96 15.46 22.98
N GLY A 344 6.99 15.83 22.22
CA GLY A 344 8.40 15.61 22.59
C GLY A 344 9.16 14.61 21.70
N ASP A 345 9.99 13.76 22.31
CA ASP A 345 10.89 12.79 21.63
C ASP A 345 10.19 11.46 21.28
N ASP A 346 8.98 11.51 20.73
CA ASP A 346 8.16 10.32 20.42
C ASP A 346 8.76 9.43 19.32
N TRP A 347 9.63 9.97 18.47
CA TRP A 347 10.40 9.21 17.48
C TRP A 347 11.17 8.02 18.07
N ARG A 348 11.56 8.10 19.35
CA ARG A 348 12.24 6.98 20.03
C ARG A 348 11.32 5.78 20.17
N ALA A 349 10.03 5.99 20.43
CA ALA A 349 9.07 4.89 20.52
C ALA A 349 8.93 4.19 19.15
N PHE A 350 8.92 4.94 18.05
CA PHE A 350 8.93 4.38 16.69
C PHE A 350 10.21 3.57 16.41
N TYR A 351 11.36 4.08 16.84
CA TYR A 351 12.66 3.42 16.65
C TYR A 351 12.81 2.17 17.52
N GLU A 352 12.30 2.20 18.76
CA GLU A 352 12.33 1.07 19.69
C GLU A 352 11.23 0.03 19.38
N CYS A 353 10.18 0.43 18.65
CA CYS A 353 9.18 -0.49 18.14
C CYS A 353 9.80 -1.38 17.06
N GLY A 354 10.25 -2.54 17.51
CA GLY A 354 10.97 -3.46 16.68
C GLY A 354 10.28 -4.80 16.54
N PRO A 355 10.06 -5.30 15.32
CA PRO A 355 9.51 -6.63 15.11
C PRO A 355 10.54 -7.72 15.51
N TRP A 356 11.77 -7.35 15.90
CA TRP A 356 12.77 -8.27 16.50
C TRP A 356 12.38 -8.83 17.87
N ILE A 357 11.34 -8.30 18.52
CA ILE A 357 10.93 -8.73 19.86
C ILE A 357 10.28 -10.13 19.83
N SER A 358 9.69 -10.54 18.71
CA SER A 358 9.15 -11.91 18.57
C SER A 358 10.14 -12.83 17.85
N LYS A 359 10.37 -14.00 18.45
CA LYS A 359 11.16 -15.08 17.81
C LYS A 359 10.51 -15.57 16.52
N VAL A 360 9.20 -15.41 16.37
CA VAL A 360 8.44 -15.82 15.18
C VAL A 360 8.79 -14.92 13.99
N VAL A 361 8.76 -13.60 14.18
CA VAL A 361 9.19 -12.63 13.16
C VAL A 361 10.64 -12.89 12.73
N GLN A 362 11.55 -13.15 13.67
CA GLN A 362 12.95 -13.38 13.33
C GLN A 362 13.16 -14.61 12.43
N ARG A 363 12.31 -15.65 12.57
CA ARG A 363 12.36 -16.86 11.76
C ARG A 363 11.79 -16.64 10.35
N ASN A 364 10.79 -15.77 10.22
CA ASN A 364 10.03 -15.57 8.98
C ASN A 364 10.43 -14.31 8.20
N ARG A 365 11.57 -13.67 8.55
CA ARG A 365 12.05 -12.39 7.96
C ARG A 365 12.35 -12.40 6.45
N HIS A 366 12.33 -13.58 5.82
CA HIS A 366 12.64 -13.75 4.40
C HIS A 366 11.39 -13.76 3.51
N TRP A 367 10.20 -13.60 4.10
CA TRP A 367 8.89 -13.78 3.45
C TRP A 367 8.32 -12.49 2.88
#